data_AF-A0A183L6V9-F1
#
_entry.id   AF-A0A183L6V9-F1
#
_cell.length_a   1.000
_cell.length_b   1.000
_cell.length_c   1.000
_cell.angle_alpha   90.00
_cell.angle_beta   90.00
_cell.angle_gamma   90.00
#
_symmetry.space_group_name_H-M   'P 1'
#
loop_
_entity.id
_entity.type
_entity.pdbx_description
1 polymer ?
#
loop_
_entity_poly.entity_id
_entity_poly.type
_entity_poly.pdbx_seq_one_letter_code
_entity_poly.pdbx_strand_id
1 'polypeptide(L)'
;MVKSFIGNYPSNVYLTSTRFSPIWGGQSLLDMFLSSLKDLSFNMSDWEWDFVINLSESDLPIRPNHELVTYLSHNRDKIFLRSFSHTGQSFLRNQGFGQLFLECDSYVWHLGERSVPSGIILDGGSDWMILPKIFVDYVIYSDANLLRDIKEYFRYSLLPVEVSIFYTKIV
;
A
#
# COMPACT_ATOMS: atom_id res chain seq x y z
N MET A 1 8.13 -17.49 -17.53
CA MET A 1 9.03 -16.43 -17.99
C MET A 1 9.81 -15.77 -16.84
N VAL A 2 9.18 -15.22 -15.80
CA VAL A 2 9.91 -14.59 -14.66
C VAL A 2 10.65 -15.60 -13.74
N LYS A 3 10.09 -16.80 -13.51
CA LYS A 3 10.74 -17.80 -12.62
C LYS A 3 12.11 -18.28 -13.12
N SER A 4 12.30 -18.42 -14.43
CA SER A 4 13.60 -18.79 -15.02
C SER A 4 14.59 -17.63 -15.01
N PHE A 5 14.10 -16.39 -14.90
CA PHE A 5 14.92 -15.18 -14.88
C PHE A 5 15.58 -14.96 -13.52
N ILE A 6 14.88 -15.25 -12.42
CA ILE A 6 15.37 -15.04 -11.05
C ILE A 6 16.56 -15.93 -10.69
N GLY A 7 16.67 -17.11 -11.29
CA GLY A 7 17.83 -17.99 -11.07
C GLY A 7 19.17 -17.36 -11.47
N ASN A 8 19.15 -16.26 -12.24
CA ASN A 8 20.35 -15.50 -12.64
C ASN A 8 20.59 -14.25 -11.78
N TYR A 9 19.74 -13.95 -10.81
CA TYR A 9 19.86 -12.78 -9.94
C TYR A 9 20.49 -13.15 -8.59
N PRO A 10 21.09 -12.18 -7.88
CA PRO A 10 21.65 -12.42 -6.56
C PRO A 10 20.54 -12.75 -5.55
N SER A 11 20.94 -13.22 -4.38
CA SER A 11 20.03 -13.58 -3.28
C SER A 11 19.21 -12.42 -2.72
N ASN A 12 19.37 -11.20 -3.24
CA ASN A 12 18.60 -10.00 -2.93
C ASN A 12 17.40 -9.79 -3.88
N VAL A 13 17.03 -10.80 -4.68
CA VAL A 13 15.84 -10.78 -5.51
C VAL A 13 14.95 -11.96 -5.13
N TYR A 14 13.69 -11.68 -4.82
CA TYR A 14 12.69 -12.65 -4.43
C TYR A 14 11.42 -12.47 -5.27
N LEU A 15 10.77 -13.58 -5.60
CA LEU A 15 9.46 -13.56 -6.24
C LEU A 15 8.44 -14.20 -5.32
N THR A 16 7.36 -13.46 -5.09
CA THR A 16 6.26 -13.90 -4.25
C THR A 16 5.71 -15.26 -4.71
N SER A 17 5.45 -16.13 -3.74
CA SER A 17 4.81 -17.42 -3.98
C SER A 17 3.34 -17.22 -4.37
N THR A 18 2.69 -16.23 -3.78
CA THR A 18 1.30 -15.85 -4.03
C THR A 18 1.23 -14.84 -5.16
N ARG A 19 0.33 -15.10 -6.11
CA ARG A 19 0.04 -14.19 -7.24
C ARG A 19 -1.39 -13.74 -7.14
N PHE A 20 -1.59 -12.45 -7.28
CA PHE A 20 -2.89 -11.80 -7.31
C PHE A 20 -3.20 -11.41 -8.75
N SER A 21 -4.48 -11.16 -9.04
CA SER A 21 -4.93 -10.57 -10.30
C SER A 21 -5.42 -9.15 -10.02
N PRO A 22 -4.51 -8.19 -9.72
CA PRO A 22 -4.89 -6.83 -9.40
C PRO A 22 -5.59 -6.19 -10.60
N ILE A 23 -6.90 -5.99 -10.47
CA ILE A 23 -7.67 -5.22 -11.44
C ILE A 23 -7.64 -3.74 -11.06
N TRP A 24 -7.83 -2.86 -12.04
CA TRP A 24 -7.87 -1.43 -11.80
C TRP A 24 -9.02 -1.08 -10.82
N GLY A 25 -8.69 -0.38 -9.73
CA GLY A 25 -9.64 -0.03 -8.67
C GLY A 25 -9.97 -1.15 -7.67
N GLY A 26 -9.48 -2.38 -7.88
CA GLY A 26 -9.81 -3.55 -7.07
C GLY A 26 -9.15 -3.60 -5.68
N GLN A 27 -9.74 -4.43 -4.81
CA GLN A 27 -9.20 -4.75 -3.48
C GLN A 27 -7.92 -5.59 -3.57
N SER A 28 -7.80 -6.40 -4.63
CA SER A 28 -6.69 -7.32 -4.84
C SER A 28 -5.33 -6.62 -4.93
N LEU A 29 -5.29 -5.33 -5.31
CA LEU A 29 -4.06 -4.53 -5.26
C LEU A 29 -3.59 -4.28 -3.82
N LEU A 30 -4.49 -3.93 -2.91
CA LEU A 30 -4.14 -3.76 -1.49
C LEU A 30 -3.74 -5.10 -0.86
N ASP A 31 -4.47 -6.17 -1.17
CA ASP A 31 -4.13 -7.52 -0.69
C ASP A 31 -2.74 -7.97 -1.18
N MET A 32 -2.44 -7.73 -2.46
CA MET A 32 -1.12 -7.99 -3.04
C MET A 32 -0.04 -7.18 -2.33
N PHE A 33 -0.28 -5.90 -2.08
CA PHE A 33 0.69 -5.03 -1.42
C PHE A 33 0.95 -5.49 0.02
N LEU A 34 -0.10 -5.72 0.81
CA LEU A 34 0.01 -6.23 2.19
C LEU A 34 0.65 -7.62 2.24
N SER A 35 0.36 -8.50 1.28
CA SER A 35 1.01 -9.81 1.16
C SER A 35 2.51 -9.66 0.88
N SER A 36 2.90 -8.69 0.06
CA SER A 36 4.31 -8.44 -0.27
C SER A 36 5.08 -7.89 0.94
N LEU A 37 4.46 -6.99 1.72
CA LEU A 37 5.03 -6.49 2.98
C LEU A 37 5.18 -7.61 4.02
N LYS A 38 4.23 -8.55 4.09
CA LYS A 38 4.34 -9.75 4.93
C LYS A 38 5.49 -10.64 4.47
N ASP A 39 5.60 -10.94 3.18
CA ASP A 39 6.71 -11.74 2.64
C ASP A 39 8.06 -11.12 2.99
N LEU A 40 8.20 -9.79 2.84
CA LEU A 40 9.42 -9.07 3.21
C LEU A 40 9.74 -9.17 4.73
N SER A 41 8.70 -9.19 5.56
CA SER A 41 8.85 -9.23 7.03
C SER A 41 9.12 -10.64 7.57
N PHE A 42 8.53 -11.67 6.95
CA PHE A 42 8.57 -13.05 7.46
C PHE A 42 9.45 -13.99 6.65
N ASN A 43 9.42 -13.91 5.32
CA ASN A 43 10.15 -14.84 4.43
C ASN A 43 11.57 -14.33 4.10
N MET A 44 11.84 -13.05 4.33
CA MET A 44 13.12 -12.39 4.07
C MET A 44 13.70 -11.79 5.35
N SER A 45 13.58 -12.49 6.48
CA SER A 45 14.04 -12.02 7.80
C SER A 45 15.53 -11.67 7.84
N ASP A 46 16.33 -12.30 6.98
CA ASP A 46 17.77 -12.10 6.91
C ASP A 46 18.16 -10.84 6.10
N TRP A 47 17.20 -10.18 5.45
CA TRP A 47 17.45 -8.97 4.67
C TRP A 47 17.42 -7.74 5.57
N GLU A 48 18.52 -6.99 5.59
CA GLU A 48 18.57 -5.69 6.24
C GLU A 48 18.04 -4.60 5.29
N TRP A 49 16.82 -4.11 5.54
CA TRP A 49 16.18 -3.07 4.76
C TRP A 49 15.63 -1.95 5.66
N ASP A 50 15.68 -0.71 5.17
CA ASP A 50 15.22 0.48 5.91
C ASP A 50 13.87 1.01 5.39
N PHE A 51 13.62 0.86 4.09
CA PHE A 51 12.47 1.44 3.39
C PHE A 51 11.88 0.47 2.36
N VAL A 52 10.58 0.56 2.16
CA VAL A 52 9.86 -0.04 1.03
C VAL A 52 9.51 1.05 0.03
N ILE A 53 9.78 0.80 -1.24
CA ILE A 53 9.39 1.63 -2.38
C ILE A 53 8.64 0.74 -3.36
N ASN A 54 7.39 1.07 -3.69
CA ASN A 54 6.67 0.36 -4.74
C ASN A 54 6.95 0.98 -6.12
N LEU A 55 7.13 0.13 -7.12
CA LEU A 55 7.34 0.47 -8.53
C LEU A 55 6.55 -0.52 -9.41
N SER A 56 6.07 -0.07 -10.55
CA SER A 56 5.55 -0.92 -11.64
C SER A 56 6.58 -1.10 -12.75
N GLU A 57 6.20 -1.87 -13.76
CA GLU A 57 6.96 -2.02 -15.01
C GLU A 57 7.21 -0.68 -15.73
N SER A 58 6.30 0.29 -15.58
CA SER A 58 6.36 1.56 -16.32
C SER A 58 7.17 2.65 -15.62
N ASP A 59 7.70 2.37 -14.42
CA ASP A 59 8.47 3.34 -13.64
C ASP A 59 9.96 3.34 -14.03
N LEU A 60 10.56 4.53 -14.02
CA LEU A 60 11.99 4.70 -14.32
C LEU A 60 12.62 5.72 -13.37
N PRO A 61 13.80 5.44 -12.80
CA PRO A 61 14.50 6.40 -11.95
C PRO A 61 14.96 7.62 -12.77
N ILE A 62 14.66 8.82 -12.26
CA ILE A 62 15.10 10.10 -12.85
C ILE A 62 16.33 10.69 -12.16
N ARG A 63 16.82 10.05 -11.10
CA ARG A 63 18.01 10.43 -10.34
C ARG A 63 18.87 9.21 -10.03
N PRO A 64 20.20 9.36 -9.86
CA PRO A 64 21.08 8.27 -9.47
C PRO A 64 20.73 7.68 -8.10
N ASN A 65 21.00 6.38 -7.92
CA ASN A 65 20.73 5.68 -6.66
C ASN A 65 21.41 6.32 -5.43
N HIS A 66 22.63 6.85 -5.58
CA HIS A 66 23.34 7.45 -4.46
C HIS A 66 22.64 8.71 -3.93
N GLU A 67 21.97 9.49 -4.79
CA GLU A 67 21.16 10.65 -4.36
C GLU A 67 19.95 10.18 -3.57
N LEU A 68 19.26 9.12 -4.04
CA LEU A 68 18.12 8.52 -3.34
C LEU A 68 18.51 8.00 -1.95
N VAL A 69 19.59 7.20 -1.87
CA VAL A 69 20.10 6.65 -0.60
C VAL A 69 20.50 7.77 0.35
N THR A 70 21.17 8.82 -0.16
CA THR A 70 21.54 9.99 0.66
C THR A 70 20.29 10.67 1.21
N TYR A 71 19.29 10.94 0.38
CA TYR A 71 18.07 11.62 0.79
C TYR A 71 17.28 10.82 1.84
N LEU A 72 17.07 9.52 1.61
CA LEU A 72 16.35 8.66 2.54
C LEU A 72 17.12 8.45 3.85
N SER A 73 18.45 8.37 3.80
CA SER A 73 19.28 8.24 5.01
C SER A 73 19.17 9.45 5.94
N HIS A 74 18.99 10.66 5.40
CA HIS A 74 18.77 11.88 6.19
C HIS A 74 17.33 12.01 6.72
N ASN A 75 16.40 11.17 6.28
CA ASN A 75 14.96 11.27 6.58
C ASN A 75 14.37 9.91 6.99
N ARG A 76 15.14 9.10 7.74
CA ARG A 76 14.78 7.73 8.17
C ARG A 76 13.49 7.62 8.98
N ASP A 77 13.10 8.71 9.64
CA ASP A 77 11.93 8.82 10.52
C ASP A 77 10.65 9.26 9.80
N LYS A 78 10.71 9.47 8.47
CA LYS A 78 9.59 10.03 7.70
C LYS A 78 8.93 8.99 6.81
N ILE A 79 7.62 9.18 6.62
CA ILE A 79 6.81 8.48 5.63
C ILE A 79 6.59 9.43 4.46
N PHE A 80 6.83 8.98 3.22
CA PHE A 80 6.66 9.80 2.03
C PHE A 80 5.39 9.39 1.30
N LEU A 81 4.34 10.20 1.52
CA LEU A 81 3.04 10.06 0.90
C LEU A 81 2.66 11.38 0.23
N ARG A 82 1.93 11.29 -0.89
CA ARG A 82 1.48 12.47 -1.63
C ARG A 82 -0.02 12.60 -1.53
N SER A 83 -0.49 13.42 -0.58
CA SER A 83 -1.92 13.73 -0.42
C SER A 83 -2.44 14.71 -1.48
N PHE A 84 -3.71 14.57 -1.86
CA PHE A 84 -4.42 15.53 -2.72
C PHE A 84 -5.04 16.66 -1.88
N SER A 85 -4.19 17.56 -1.39
CA SER A 85 -4.46 18.52 -0.30
C SER A 85 -5.46 19.66 -0.56
N HIS A 86 -6.07 19.80 -1.74
CA HIS A 86 -6.92 20.98 -2.04
C HIS A 86 -8.43 20.72 -2.06
N THR A 87 -8.86 19.47 -1.91
CA THR A 87 -10.27 19.07 -2.09
C THR A 87 -10.70 17.91 -1.19
N GLY A 88 -10.04 17.68 -0.04
CA GLY A 88 -10.17 16.44 0.76
C GLY A 88 -11.57 15.80 0.82
N GLN A 89 -12.62 16.57 1.12
CA GLN A 89 -14.00 16.07 1.13
C GLN A 89 -14.54 15.66 -0.25
N SER A 90 -14.31 16.46 -1.30
CA SER A 90 -14.74 16.11 -2.65
C SER A 90 -13.86 15.04 -3.30
N PHE A 91 -12.57 14.97 -2.98
CA PHE A 91 -11.69 13.88 -3.37
C PHE A 91 -12.20 12.55 -2.78
N LEU A 92 -12.37 12.48 -1.46
CA LEU A 92 -12.89 11.27 -0.81
C LEU A 92 -14.24 10.86 -1.41
N ARG A 93 -15.18 11.81 -1.59
CA ARG A 93 -16.46 11.51 -2.24
C ARG A 93 -16.31 10.98 -3.66
N ASN A 94 -15.41 11.55 -4.47
CA ASN A 94 -15.16 11.11 -5.84
C ASN A 94 -14.50 9.72 -5.89
N GLN A 95 -13.69 9.38 -4.90
CA GLN A 95 -13.10 8.04 -4.75
C GLN A 95 -14.10 7.01 -4.21
N GLY A 96 -15.39 7.35 -4.09
CA GLY A 96 -16.42 6.45 -3.59
C GLY A 96 -16.34 6.23 -2.07
N PHE A 97 -15.78 7.17 -1.33
CA PHE A 97 -15.76 7.09 0.12
C PHE A 97 -17.19 7.16 0.70
N GLY A 98 -17.48 6.30 1.68
CA GLY A 98 -18.86 6.06 2.16
C GLY A 98 -19.70 5.19 1.22
N GLN A 99 -19.09 4.61 0.17
CA GLN A 99 -19.70 3.58 -0.67
C GLN A 99 -19.02 2.23 -0.41
N LEU A 100 -19.76 1.16 -0.65
CA LEU A 100 -19.32 -0.23 -0.51
C LEU A 100 -19.01 -0.79 -1.89
N PHE A 101 -17.80 -1.31 -2.06
CA PHE A 101 -17.37 -2.00 -3.27
C PHE A 101 -16.93 -3.41 -2.96
N LEU A 102 -17.21 -4.34 -3.86
CA LEU A 102 -16.77 -5.73 -3.77
C LEU A 102 -16.12 -6.15 -5.08
N GLU A 103 -14.87 -6.60 -5.01
CA GLU A 103 -14.24 -7.26 -6.14
C GLU A 103 -14.66 -8.72 -6.20
N CYS A 104 -15.28 -9.13 -7.30
CA CYS A 104 -15.64 -10.50 -7.62
C CYS A 104 -15.66 -10.69 -9.14
N ASP A 105 -15.24 -11.86 -9.64
CA ASP A 105 -15.18 -12.19 -11.07
C ASP A 105 -14.43 -11.16 -11.93
N SER A 106 -13.28 -10.68 -11.43
CA SER A 106 -12.45 -9.66 -12.07
C SER A 106 -13.19 -8.34 -12.36
N TYR A 107 -14.19 -8.03 -11.54
CA TYR A 107 -14.98 -6.80 -11.63
C TYR A 107 -15.18 -6.19 -10.24
N VAL A 108 -15.24 -4.86 -10.16
CA VAL A 108 -15.53 -4.12 -8.93
C VAL A 108 -17.00 -3.73 -8.90
N TRP A 109 -17.78 -4.41 -8.08
CA TRP A 109 -19.22 -4.20 -7.93
C TRP A 109 -19.49 -3.10 -6.91
N HIS A 110 -20.26 -2.08 -7.30
CA HIS A 110 -20.80 -1.10 -6.36
C HIS A 110 -22.07 -1.67 -5.70
N LEU A 111 -22.03 -1.82 -4.37
CA LEU A 111 -23.09 -2.47 -3.59
C LEU A 111 -24.01 -1.48 -2.86
N GLY A 112 -23.66 -0.19 -2.85
CA GLY A 112 -24.44 0.86 -2.21
C GLY A 112 -23.64 1.68 -1.20
N GLU A 113 -24.35 2.33 -0.27
CA GLU A 113 -23.75 3.21 0.74
C GLU A 113 -23.35 2.43 2.00
N ARG A 114 -22.35 2.94 2.74
CA ARG A 114 -21.95 2.44 4.06
C ARG A 114 -21.53 3.59 4.97
N SER A 115 -21.64 3.36 6.28
CA SER A 115 -21.16 4.31 7.27
C SER A 115 -19.64 4.38 7.29
N VAL A 116 -19.14 5.59 7.55
CA VAL A 116 -17.72 5.87 7.77
C VAL A 116 -17.38 5.61 9.24
N PRO A 117 -16.29 4.89 9.55
CA PRO A 117 -15.84 4.73 10.93
C PRO A 117 -15.59 6.09 11.60
N SER A 118 -16.07 6.25 12.83
CA SER A 118 -15.81 7.45 13.63
C SER A 118 -14.41 7.38 14.27
N GLY A 119 -13.87 8.54 14.66
CA GLY A 119 -12.57 8.63 15.36
C GLY A 119 -11.33 8.55 14.45
N ILE A 120 -11.50 8.60 13.14
CA ILE A 120 -10.40 8.65 12.17
C ILE A 120 -10.53 9.88 11.27
N ILE A 121 -9.39 10.52 10.99
CA ILE A 121 -9.25 11.48 9.90
C ILE A 121 -8.70 10.73 8.71
N LEU A 122 -9.48 10.73 7.65
CA LEU A 122 -9.11 10.12 6.40
C LEU A 122 -8.54 11.14 5.45
N ASP A 123 -7.49 10.72 4.78
CA ASP A 123 -6.83 11.43 3.70
C ASP A 123 -6.59 10.41 2.58
N GLY A 124 -6.23 10.91 1.41
CA GLY A 124 -5.91 10.06 0.28
C GLY A 124 -5.06 10.79 -0.75
N GLY A 125 -4.47 10.01 -1.62
CA GLY A 125 -3.29 10.42 -2.35
C GLY A 125 -2.88 9.42 -3.41
N SER A 126 -1.63 9.59 -3.83
CA SER A 126 -0.94 8.64 -4.70
C SER A 126 -0.85 7.26 -4.06
N ASP A 127 -0.99 6.21 -4.87
CA ASP A 127 -0.67 4.82 -4.50
C ASP A 127 0.84 4.53 -4.52
N TRP A 128 1.63 5.38 -5.17
CA TRP A 128 3.10 5.41 -5.04
C TRP A 128 3.55 5.98 -3.70
N MET A 129 4.38 5.23 -2.97
CA MET A 129 4.79 5.54 -1.60
C MET A 129 6.20 5.08 -1.27
N ILE A 130 6.80 5.73 -0.28
CA ILE A 130 8.01 5.25 0.40
C ILE A 130 7.71 5.11 1.89
N LEU A 131 7.76 3.88 2.39
CA LEU A 131 7.40 3.53 3.75
C LEU A 131 8.64 3.11 4.56
N PRO A 132 8.92 3.71 5.72
CA PRO A 132 10.01 3.26 6.58
C PRO A 132 9.63 1.92 7.25
N LYS A 133 10.65 1.10 7.54
CA LYS A 133 10.47 -0.23 8.17
C LYS A 133 9.62 -0.18 9.43
N ILE A 134 9.83 0.82 10.29
CA ILE A 134 9.05 0.96 11.53
C ILE A 134 7.53 1.06 11.28
N PHE A 135 7.14 1.73 10.20
CA PHE A 135 5.72 1.86 9.84
C PHE A 135 5.20 0.57 9.20
N VAL A 136 6.00 -0.08 8.36
CA VAL A 136 5.65 -1.40 7.78
C VAL A 136 5.45 -2.43 8.90
N ASP A 137 6.37 -2.49 9.86
CA ASP A 137 6.28 -3.38 11.03
C ASP A 137 4.99 -3.09 11.82
N TYR A 138 4.64 -1.82 12.05
CA TYR A 138 3.37 -1.46 12.69
C TYR A 138 2.17 -1.99 11.90
N VAL A 139 2.16 -1.83 10.56
CA VAL A 139 1.06 -2.33 9.72
C VAL A 139 0.99 -3.86 9.73
N ILE A 140 2.11 -4.57 9.79
CA ILE A 140 2.15 -6.04 9.71
C ILE A 140 1.90 -6.72 11.05
N TYR A 141 2.55 -6.25 12.12
CA TYR A 141 2.59 -6.94 13.42
C TYR A 141 1.59 -6.40 14.45
N SER A 142 1.01 -5.21 14.23
CA SER A 142 0.06 -4.66 15.20
C SER A 142 -1.28 -5.41 15.18
N ASP A 143 -1.66 -5.92 16.34
CA ASP A 143 -2.97 -6.54 16.61
C ASP A 143 -4.01 -5.53 17.12
N ALA A 144 -3.71 -4.23 17.06
CA ALA A 144 -4.64 -3.19 17.50
C ALA A 144 -5.98 -3.31 16.75
N ASN A 145 -7.09 -3.37 17.51
CA ASN A 145 -8.43 -3.49 16.96
C ASN A 145 -8.71 -2.45 15.87
N LEU A 146 -8.27 -1.20 16.11
CA LEU A 146 -8.41 -0.13 15.14
C LEU A 146 -7.74 -0.42 13.78
N LEU A 147 -6.54 -1.00 13.78
CA LEU A 147 -5.85 -1.35 12.55
C LEU A 147 -6.58 -2.47 11.81
N ARG A 148 -7.14 -3.44 12.54
CA ARG A 148 -7.94 -4.52 11.98
C ARG A 148 -9.23 -3.99 11.35
N ASP A 149 -9.93 -3.10 12.05
CA ASP A 149 -11.17 -2.48 11.57
C ASP A 149 -10.91 -1.61 10.33
N ILE A 150 -9.80 -0.87 10.30
CA ILE A 150 -9.39 -0.07 9.15
C ILE A 150 -9.04 -0.98 7.95
N LYS A 151 -8.29 -2.06 8.15
CA LYS A 151 -8.00 -3.03 7.08
C LYS A 151 -9.27 -3.64 6.50
N GLU A 152 -10.20 -4.04 7.37
CA GLU A 152 -11.48 -4.61 6.94
C GLU A 152 -12.35 -3.57 6.21
N TYR A 153 -12.34 -2.31 6.65
CA TYR A 153 -13.03 -1.24 5.95
C TYR A 153 -12.45 -1.04 4.53
N PHE A 154 -11.12 -0.97 4.38
CA PHE A 154 -10.51 -0.75 3.07
C PHE A 154 -10.58 -1.94 2.12
N ARG A 155 -10.79 -3.15 2.65
CA ARG A 155 -11.07 -4.34 1.85
C ARG A 155 -12.29 -4.18 0.93
N TYR A 156 -13.27 -3.40 1.37
CA TYR A 156 -14.49 -3.13 0.60
C TYR A 156 -14.55 -1.70 0.06
N SER A 157 -13.39 -1.10 -0.25
CA SER A 157 -13.24 0.23 -0.86
C SER A 157 -12.81 0.14 -2.33
N LEU A 158 -13.18 1.13 -3.12
CA LEU A 158 -12.59 1.40 -4.42
C LEU A 158 -11.22 2.07 -4.26
N LEU A 159 -10.25 1.72 -5.11
CA LEU A 159 -8.88 2.27 -5.09
C LEU A 159 -8.26 2.31 -3.68
N PRO A 160 -8.25 1.18 -2.96
CA PRO A 160 -7.97 1.14 -1.52
C PRO A 160 -6.52 1.41 -1.13
N VAL A 161 -5.62 1.59 -2.11
CA VAL A 161 -4.22 2.02 -1.88
C VAL A 161 -4.10 3.55 -1.92
N GLU A 162 -4.91 4.22 -2.74
CA GLU A 162 -4.97 5.69 -2.85
C GLU A 162 -5.70 6.33 -1.67
N VAL A 163 -6.78 5.70 -1.20
CA VAL A 163 -7.50 6.07 0.02
C VAL A 163 -7.33 4.91 0.98
N SER A 164 -6.27 4.95 1.79
CA SER A 164 -5.78 3.75 2.46
C SER A 164 -5.38 3.96 3.91
N ILE A 165 -5.09 2.83 4.56
CA ILE A 165 -4.50 2.78 5.90
C ILE A 165 -3.22 3.62 6.01
N PHE A 166 -2.50 3.82 4.90
CA PHE A 166 -1.26 4.59 4.84
C PHE A 166 -1.51 6.09 5.10
N TYR A 167 -2.66 6.61 4.68
CA TYR A 167 -3.06 8.01 4.83
C TYR A 167 -3.93 8.28 6.08
N THR A 168 -4.43 7.23 6.73
CA THR A 168 -5.39 7.35 7.84
C THR A 168 -4.71 7.82 9.12
N LYS A 169 -5.22 8.89 9.72
CA LYS A 169 -4.77 9.41 11.02
C LYS A 169 -5.82 9.13 12.09
N ILE A 170 -5.36 8.77 13.28
CA ILE A 170 -6.21 8.55 14.45
C ILE A 170 -6.37 9.88 15.19
N VAL A 171 -7.60 10.21 15.62
CA VAL A 171 -7.91 11.42 16.40
C VAL A 171 -8.08 11.07 17.87
#